data_AF-A0A1B6D8F4-F1
#
_entry.id   AF-A0A1B6D8F4-F1
#
_cell.length_a   1.000
_cell.length_b   1.000
_cell.length_c   1.000
_cell.angle_alpha   90.00
_cell.angle_beta   90.00
_cell.angle_gamma   90.00
#
_symmetry.space_group_name_H-M   'P 1'
#
loop_
_entity.id
_entity.type
_entity.pdbx_description
1 polymer ?
#
loop_
_entity_poly.entity_id
_entity_poly.type
_entity_poly.pdbx_seq_one_letter_code
_entity_poly.pdbx_strand_id
1 'polypeptide(L)'
;MFELIIFEIVGVLDASSRYLHWNVGLYLILFMLIVIIPFYISYFILSNIRFVQQKMIRPLTIIIWLVYIYLFWKLGDPFPILSPKQGIFSIEQGISRIGVIGVTVMALLSGFGAVNYPYTSMAYFMRYVTTADVYSTEKRLLQTIDMILVKKKRIALAKKGDLSNSGKGKNFNSQSIWGLLKNVTSGTLGMTENIKNLKQEIVALEEFSRQLFLEAHDMQNMRERLDWAKTWRGKYFNCLGYFFSLYCMWKIFIVSCIAELSSKLINHLASLLINILKMFLTSH
;
A
#
# COMPACT_ATOMS: atom_id res chain seq x y z
N MET A 1 3.71 25.50 22.76
CA MET A 1 5.15 25.25 22.96
C MET A 1 6.01 26.36 22.35
N PHE A 2 5.92 26.64 21.05
CA PHE A 2 6.76 27.67 20.40
C PHE A 2 6.55 29.10 20.96
N GLU A 3 5.31 29.46 21.30
CA GLU A 3 4.99 30.76 21.93
C GLU A 3 5.64 30.93 23.32
N LEU A 4 5.80 29.86 24.10
CA LEU A 4 6.46 29.92 25.41
C LEU A 4 7.96 30.22 25.28
N ILE A 5 8.61 29.71 24.22
CA ILE A 5 10.02 29.98 23.90
C ILE A 5 10.18 31.44 23.48
N ILE A 6 9.22 31.99 22.74
CA ILE A 6 9.22 33.42 22.37
C ILE A 6 9.06 34.29 23.62
N PHE A 7 8.16 33.94 24.55
CA PHE A 7 7.96 34.68 25.80
C PHE A 7 9.18 34.64 26.72
N GLU A 8 9.96 33.54 26.70
CA GLU A 8 11.26 33.46 27.37
C GLU A 8 12.28 34.44 26.80
N ILE A 9 12.39 34.53 25.47
CA ILE A 9 13.33 35.45 24.79
C ILE A 9 12.95 36.93 25.03
N VAL A 10 11.64 37.22 25.08
CA VAL A 10 11.12 38.58 25.26
C VAL A 10 11.07 38.99 26.74
N GLY A 11 11.33 38.07 27.68
CA GLY A 11 11.36 38.35 29.12
C GLY A 11 9.97 38.64 29.72
N VAL A 12 8.92 38.18 29.06
CA VAL A 12 7.53 38.34 29.50
C VAL A 12 7.10 37.07 30.20
N LEU A 13 6.45 37.20 31.36
CA LEU A 13 5.93 36.13 32.24
C LEU A 13 6.95 35.53 33.24
N ASP A 14 6.49 35.35 34.48
CA ASP A 14 7.28 34.75 35.57
C ASP A 14 7.76 33.33 35.22
N ALA A 15 9.00 33.00 35.63
CA ALA A 15 9.66 31.74 35.30
C ALA A 15 8.86 30.51 35.78
N SER A 16 8.17 30.64 36.93
CA SER A 16 7.38 29.56 37.53
C SER A 16 6.15 29.22 36.68
N SER A 17 5.50 30.24 36.13
CA SER A 17 4.33 30.07 35.26
C SER A 17 4.72 29.42 33.93
N ARG A 18 5.86 29.81 33.34
CA ARG A 18 6.35 29.22 32.09
C ARG A 18 6.67 27.74 32.23
N TYR A 19 7.34 27.36 33.32
CA TYR A 19 7.67 25.96 33.61
C TYR A 19 6.42 25.09 33.79
N LEU A 20 5.38 25.60 34.46
CA LEU A 20 4.10 24.90 34.60
C LEU A 20 3.43 24.68 33.24
N HIS A 21 3.31 25.73 32.43
CA HIS A 21 2.70 25.63 31.09
C HIS A 21 3.47 24.68 30.18
N TRP A 22 4.81 24.68 30.26
CA TRP A 22 5.66 23.73 29.54
C TRP A 22 5.38 22.29 29.97
N ASN A 23 5.37 22.01 31.28
CA ASN A 23 5.13 20.67 31.78
C ASN A 23 3.73 20.17 31.41
N VAL A 24 2.68 20.98 31.63
CA VAL A 24 1.30 20.63 31.25
C VAL A 24 1.20 20.37 29.75
N GLY A 25 1.84 21.21 28.93
CA GLY A 25 1.91 21.02 27.48
C GLY A 25 2.56 19.71 27.08
N LEU A 26 3.69 19.34 27.70
CA LEU A 26 4.35 18.05 27.47
C LEU A 26 3.46 16.88 27.86
N TYR A 27 2.81 16.94 29.03
CA TYR A 27 1.88 15.89 29.48
C TYR A 27 0.70 15.71 28.51
N LEU A 28 0.12 16.83 28.04
CA LEU A 28 -1.02 16.80 27.12
C LEU A 28 -0.61 16.21 25.76
N ILE A 29 0.53 16.65 25.20
CA ILE A 29 1.02 16.12 23.92
C ILE A 29 1.36 14.64 24.03
N LEU A 30 2.03 14.22 25.11
CA LEU A 30 2.38 12.82 25.34
C LEU A 30 1.13 11.94 25.47
N PHE A 31 0.14 12.39 26.23
CA PHE A 31 -1.14 11.70 26.38
C PHE A 31 -1.91 11.61 25.05
N MET A 32 -1.98 12.72 24.31
CA MET A 32 -2.62 12.74 23.00
C MET A 32 -1.99 11.73 22.04
N LEU A 33 -0.66 11.68 22.01
CA LEU A 33 0.09 10.85 21.08
C LEU A 33 0.01 9.37 21.44
N ILE A 34 0.20 9.01 22.71
CA ILE A 34 0.25 7.60 23.15
C ILE A 34 -1.15 6.99 23.31
N VAL A 35 -2.13 7.77 23.77
CA VAL A 35 -3.46 7.25 24.12
C VAL A 35 -4.50 7.59 23.06
N ILE A 36 -4.67 8.89 22.77
CA ILE A 36 -5.82 9.38 22.01
C ILE A 36 -5.70 9.05 20.52
N ILE A 37 -4.59 9.40 19.88
CA ILE A 37 -4.36 9.17 18.45
C ILE A 37 -4.53 7.69 18.07
N PRO A 38 -3.84 6.72 18.71
CA PRO A 38 -3.96 5.31 18.33
C PRO A 38 -5.35 4.74 18.60
N PHE A 39 -6.08 5.24 19.61
CA PHE A 39 -7.48 4.86 19.84
C PHE A 39 -8.37 5.29 18.66
N TYR A 40 -8.25 6.55 18.21
CA TYR A 40 -9.02 7.06 17.06
C TYR A 40 -8.66 6.36 15.75
N ILE A 41 -7.37 6.10 15.49
CA ILE A 41 -6.94 5.37 14.29
C ILE A 41 -7.52 3.95 14.30
N SER A 42 -7.45 3.25 15.44
CA SER A 42 -7.98 1.90 15.57
C SER A 42 -9.50 1.87 15.34
N TYR A 43 -10.23 2.84 15.90
CA TYR A 43 -11.67 2.98 15.69
C TYR A 43 -12.00 3.25 14.21
N PHE A 44 -11.25 4.15 13.56
CA PHE A 44 -11.46 4.50 12.15
C PHE A 44 -11.21 3.31 11.22
N ILE A 45 -10.10 2.60 11.39
CA ILE A 45 -9.76 1.40 10.60
C ILE A 45 -10.87 0.35 10.75
N LEU A 46 -11.31 0.07 11.97
CA LEU A 46 -12.36 -0.90 12.22
C LEU A 46 -13.72 -0.51 11.66
N SER A 47 -14.04 0.80 11.66
CA SER A 47 -15.27 1.30 11.06
C SER A 47 -15.29 1.18 9.54
N ASN A 48 -14.12 1.20 8.88
CA ASN A 48 -14.01 1.10 7.43
C ASN A 48 -14.14 -0.35 6.92
N ILE A 49 -13.82 -1.34 7.76
CA ILE A 49 -13.86 -2.75 7.40
C ILE A 49 -15.32 -3.23 7.33
N ARG A 50 -15.80 -3.53 6.12
CA ARG A 50 -17.17 -4.04 5.87
C ARG A 50 -17.48 -5.39 6.54
N PHE A 51 -16.46 -6.11 6.98
CA PHE A 51 -16.57 -7.46 7.54
C PHE A 51 -16.97 -7.47 9.04
N VAL A 52 -16.85 -6.34 9.75
CA VAL A 52 -17.08 -6.29 11.20
C VAL A 52 -18.51 -5.84 11.52
N GLN A 53 -19.21 -6.60 12.36
CA GLN A 53 -20.54 -6.21 12.86
C GLN A 53 -20.44 -4.95 13.72
N GLN A 54 -21.35 -3.98 13.50
CA GLN A 54 -21.39 -2.68 14.20
C GLN A 54 -21.35 -2.80 15.74
N LYS A 55 -21.91 -3.87 16.30
CA LYS A 55 -21.92 -4.13 17.76
C LYS A 55 -20.55 -4.55 18.31
N MET A 56 -19.69 -5.16 17.49
CA MET A 56 -18.35 -5.64 17.90
C MET A 56 -17.23 -4.62 17.69
N ILE A 57 -17.49 -3.50 17.00
CA ILE A 57 -16.46 -2.48 16.71
C ILE A 57 -15.90 -1.88 18.00
N ARG A 58 -16.77 -1.51 18.96
CA ARG A 58 -16.35 -0.89 20.24
C ARG A 58 -15.45 -1.79 21.09
N PRO A 59 -15.82 -3.04 21.44
CA PRO A 59 -14.95 -3.90 22.24
C PRO A 59 -13.66 -4.26 21.50
N LEU A 60 -13.72 -4.46 20.18
CA LEU A 60 -12.54 -4.81 19.39
C LEU A 60 -11.56 -3.64 19.27
N THR A 61 -12.04 -2.40 19.21
CA THR A 61 -11.21 -1.19 19.29
C THR A 61 -10.43 -1.15 20.61
N ILE A 62 -11.09 -1.41 21.74
CA ILE A 62 -10.46 -1.40 23.07
C ILE A 62 -9.38 -2.50 23.16
N ILE A 63 -9.66 -3.69 22.64
CA ILE A 63 -8.69 -4.80 22.63
C ILE A 63 -7.45 -4.42 21.81
N ILE A 64 -7.63 -3.91 20.58
CA ILE A 64 -6.51 -3.48 19.74
C ILE A 64 -5.71 -2.35 20.40
N TRP A 65 -6.40 -1.40 21.04
CA TRP A 65 -5.77 -0.31 21.75
C TRP A 65 -4.95 -0.79 22.97
N LEU A 66 -5.45 -1.74 23.75
CA LEU A 66 -4.71 -2.35 24.86
C LEU A 66 -3.47 -3.12 24.36
N VAL A 67 -3.60 -3.87 23.27
CA VAL A 67 -2.47 -4.55 22.62
C VAL A 67 -1.42 -3.54 22.15
N TYR A 68 -1.85 -2.42 21.58
CA TYR A 68 -0.95 -1.34 21.18
C TYR A 68 -0.18 -0.77 22.38
N ILE A 69 -0.85 -0.47 23.50
CA ILE A 69 -0.18 0.03 24.71
C ILE A 69 0.82 -0.99 25.25
N TYR A 70 0.45 -2.27 25.26
CA TYR A 70 1.36 -3.34 25.67
C TYR A 70 2.61 -3.41 24.78
N LEU A 71 2.43 -3.38 23.46
CA LEU A 71 3.55 -3.38 22.49
C LEU A 71 4.41 -2.13 22.63
N PHE A 72 3.79 -0.95 22.79
CA PHE A 72 4.49 0.31 23.01
C PHE A 72 5.39 0.24 24.26
N TRP A 73 4.88 -0.36 25.34
CA TRP A 73 5.66 -0.51 26.56
C TRP A 73 6.82 -1.49 26.35
N LYS A 74 6.55 -2.65 25.75
CA LYS A 74 7.54 -3.70 25.47
C LYS A 74 8.65 -3.23 24.52
N LEU A 75 8.32 -2.43 23.52
CA LEU A 75 9.27 -1.87 22.54
C LEU A 75 10.23 -0.85 23.15
N GLY A 76 9.86 -0.20 24.26
CA GLY A 76 10.72 0.76 24.94
C GLY A 76 11.65 0.15 25.99
N ASP A 77 11.45 -1.10 26.40
CA ASP A 77 12.27 -1.79 27.41
C ASP A 77 13.73 -2.04 26.99
N PRO A 78 14.08 -2.32 25.71
CA PRO A 78 15.47 -2.50 25.31
C PRO A 78 16.30 -1.21 25.31
N PHE A 79 15.72 -0.04 25.61
CA PHE A 79 16.41 1.26 25.59
C PHE A 79 16.51 1.88 27.00
N PRO A 80 17.44 1.45 27.86
CA PRO A 80 17.67 2.04 29.18
C PRO A 80 18.52 3.32 29.05
N ILE A 81 17.90 4.48 28.83
CA ILE A 81 18.63 5.76 28.65
C ILE A 81 18.63 6.64 29.92
N LEU A 82 17.90 6.28 30.98
CA LEU A 82 17.84 7.10 32.21
C LEU A 82 17.93 6.26 33.49
N SER A 83 18.66 6.82 34.46
CA SER A 83 19.06 6.25 35.74
C SER A 83 17.87 5.64 36.51
N PRO A 84 18.03 4.48 37.19
CA PRO A 84 16.96 3.73 37.86
C PRO A 84 16.35 4.40 39.11
N LYS A 85 16.53 5.71 39.30
CA LYS A 85 16.08 6.45 40.50
C LYS A 85 14.79 7.26 40.32
N GLN A 86 14.17 7.26 39.15
CA GLN A 86 12.88 7.92 38.92
C GLN A 86 11.86 6.90 38.42
N GLY A 87 10.64 6.94 38.97
CA GLY A 87 9.64 5.89 38.85
C GLY A 87 9.20 5.55 37.41
N ILE A 88 8.45 4.45 37.31
CA ILE A 88 7.98 3.79 36.07
C ILE A 88 7.15 4.71 35.15
N PHE A 89 6.68 5.86 35.66
CA PHE A 89 5.89 6.87 34.95
C PHE A 89 6.61 8.24 34.82
N SER A 90 7.95 8.28 34.91
CA SER A 90 8.67 9.55 34.71
C SER A 90 8.55 10.04 33.27
N ILE A 91 8.22 11.32 33.09
CA ILE A 91 7.95 11.96 31.79
C ILE A 91 9.14 11.85 30.82
N GLU A 92 10.35 11.86 31.35
CA GLU A 92 11.58 11.73 30.59
C GLU A 92 11.67 10.37 29.87
N GLN A 93 11.19 9.30 30.50
CA GLN A 93 11.14 7.96 29.89
C GLN A 93 10.09 7.89 28.79
N GLY A 94 8.93 8.53 28.98
CA GLY A 94 7.87 8.61 27.97
C GLY A 94 8.34 9.33 26.71
N ILE A 95 9.02 10.48 26.88
CA ILE A 95 9.58 11.29 25.79
C ILE A 95 10.70 10.54 25.05
N SER A 96 11.57 9.84 25.78
CA SER A 96 12.65 9.05 25.18
C SER A 96 12.12 7.92 24.28
N ARG A 97 11.15 7.14 24.78
CA ARG A 97 10.55 6.02 24.03
C ARG A 97 9.85 6.50 22.77
N ILE A 98 9.05 7.56 22.86
CA ILE A 98 8.40 8.12 21.67
C ILE A 98 9.41 8.75 20.70
N GLY A 99 10.49 9.34 21.20
CA GLY A 99 11.56 9.87 20.38
C GLY A 99 12.19 8.80 19.49
N VAL A 100 12.57 7.66 20.07
CA VAL A 100 13.17 6.54 19.31
C VAL A 100 12.20 5.98 18.27
N ILE A 101 10.95 5.74 18.66
CA ILE A 101 9.91 5.23 17.75
C ILE A 101 9.64 6.24 16.63
N GLY A 102 9.51 7.51 16.98
CA GLY A 102 9.25 8.61 16.05
C GLY A 102 10.38 8.78 15.04
N VAL A 103 11.65 8.79 15.48
CA VAL A 103 12.81 8.86 14.59
C VAL A 103 12.88 7.64 13.68
N THR A 104 12.58 6.45 14.19
CA THR A 104 12.55 5.22 13.38
C THR A 104 11.48 5.30 12.29
N VAL A 105 10.26 5.71 12.63
CA VAL A 105 9.16 5.87 11.67
C VAL A 105 9.47 6.99 10.66
N MET A 106 10.01 8.12 11.11
CA MET A 106 10.45 9.21 10.21
C MET A 106 11.56 8.76 9.26
N ALA A 107 12.51 7.94 9.74
CA ALA A 107 13.57 7.37 8.90
C ALA A 107 13.01 6.43 7.84
N LEU A 108 12.06 5.54 8.21
CA LEU A 108 11.41 4.63 7.28
C LEU A 108 10.56 5.36 6.25
N LEU A 109 9.73 6.33 6.67
CA LEU A 109 8.91 7.15 5.77
C LEU A 109 9.79 7.99 4.83
N SER A 110 10.88 8.57 5.34
CA SER A 110 11.86 9.29 4.53
C SER A 110 12.55 8.37 3.53
N GLY A 111 12.91 7.14 3.94
CA GLY A 111 13.52 6.14 3.07
C GLY A 111 12.56 5.66 1.97
N PHE A 112 11.31 5.37 2.32
CA PHE A 112 10.28 5.00 1.35
C PHE A 112 10.01 6.14 0.36
N GLY A 113 9.90 7.38 0.85
CA GLY A 113 9.73 8.57 0.01
C GLY A 113 10.91 8.77 -0.95
N ALA A 114 12.14 8.56 -0.48
CA ALA A 114 13.35 8.64 -1.29
C ALA A 114 13.37 7.67 -2.48
N VAL A 115 12.72 6.51 -2.36
CA VAL A 115 12.64 5.50 -3.44
C VAL A 115 11.39 5.70 -4.30
N ASN A 116 10.22 5.92 -3.68
CA ASN A 116 8.95 6.03 -4.37
C ASN A 116 8.83 7.34 -5.18
N TYR A 117 9.43 8.42 -4.70
CA TYR A 117 9.39 9.72 -5.40
C TYR A 117 10.10 9.69 -6.77
N PRO A 118 11.36 9.24 -6.92
CA PRO A 118 11.97 9.14 -8.24
C PRO A 118 11.25 8.10 -9.12
N TYR A 119 10.76 6.99 -8.55
CA TYR A 119 10.00 5.99 -9.32
C TYR A 119 8.73 6.56 -9.95
N THR A 120 8.05 7.49 -9.27
CA THR A 120 6.79 8.07 -9.73
C THR A 120 6.95 9.38 -10.51
N SER A 121 7.96 10.19 -10.19
CA SER A 121 8.13 11.54 -10.78
C SER A 121 9.14 11.58 -11.92
N MET A 122 10.07 10.63 -12.00
CA MET A 122 11.17 10.68 -12.95
C MET A 122 10.77 10.07 -14.29
N ALA A 123 10.88 10.87 -15.36
CA ALA A 123 10.55 10.41 -16.71
C ALA A 123 11.45 9.28 -17.21
N TYR A 124 12.63 9.10 -16.62
CA TYR A 124 13.58 8.04 -16.96
C TYR A 124 13.05 6.62 -16.63
N PHE A 125 12.26 6.47 -15.56
CA PHE A 125 11.71 5.16 -15.17
C PHE A 125 10.34 4.87 -15.80
N MET A 126 9.78 5.82 -16.57
CA MET A 126 8.53 5.60 -17.27
C MET A 126 8.78 4.91 -18.61
N ARG A 127 8.15 3.75 -18.80
CA ARG A 127 8.12 3.08 -20.10
C ARG A 127 7.44 4.00 -21.11
N TYR A 128 8.11 4.27 -22.23
CA TYR A 128 7.50 5.00 -23.33
C TYR A 128 6.38 4.15 -23.95
N VAL A 129 5.14 4.63 -23.84
CA VAL A 129 3.96 4.00 -24.45
C VAL A 129 3.48 4.92 -25.56
N THR A 130 3.47 4.42 -26.80
CA THR A 130 3.00 5.19 -27.95
C THR A 130 1.48 5.14 -28.03
N THR A 131 0.86 6.19 -28.56
CA THR A 131 -0.60 6.23 -28.78
C THR A 131 -1.09 5.12 -29.71
N ALA A 132 -0.23 4.68 -30.64
CA ALA A 132 -0.48 3.56 -31.53
C ALA A 132 -0.60 2.22 -30.78
N ASP A 133 0.24 2.01 -29.75
CA ASP A 133 0.26 0.78 -28.97
C ASP A 133 -1.02 0.67 -28.13
N VAL A 134 -1.43 1.75 -27.47
CA VAL A 134 -2.70 1.82 -26.71
C VAL A 134 -3.88 1.49 -27.62
N TYR A 135 -3.96 2.15 -28.77
CA TYR A 135 -5.05 1.92 -29.73
C TYR A 135 -5.06 0.47 -30.25
N SER A 136 -3.89 -0.13 -30.44
CA SER A 136 -3.79 -1.52 -30.88
C SER A 136 -4.32 -2.50 -29.82
N THR A 137 -4.04 -2.25 -28.54
CA THR A 137 -4.54 -3.07 -27.41
C THR A 137 -6.03 -2.87 -27.18
N GLU A 138 -6.52 -1.63 -27.24
CA GLU A 138 -7.97 -1.33 -27.19
C GLU A 138 -8.72 -2.00 -28.33
N LYS A 139 -8.18 -1.95 -29.55
CA LYS A 139 -8.78 -2.62 -30.71
C LYS A 139 -8.84 -4.13 -30.51
N ARG A 140 -7.78 -4.75 -29.99
CA ARG A 140 -7.77 -6.18 -29.65
C ARG A 140 -8.83 -6.52 -28.60
N LEU A 141 -8.95 -5.71 -27.55
CA LEU A 141 -9.97 -5.86 -26.52
C LEU A 141 -11.39 -5.80 -27.11
N LEU A 142 -11.68 -4.78 -27.94
CA LEU A 142 -12.98 -4.62 -28.59
C LEU A 142 -13.30 -5.82 -29.50
N GLN A 143 -12.33 -6.29 -30.28
CA GLN A 143 -12.48 -7.49 -31.11
C GLN A 143 -12.79 -8.74 -30.29
N THR A 144 -12.15 -8.92 -29.13
CA THR A 144 -12.45 -10.03 -28.21
C THR A 144 -13.86 -9.92 -27.62
N ILE A 145 -14.29 -8.72 -27.21
CA ILE A 145 -15.64 -8.47 -26.71
C ILE A 145 -16.68 -8.78 -27.77
N ASP A 146 -16.48 -8.36 -29.03
CA ASP A 146 -17.39 -8.65 -30.13
C ASP A 146 -17.51 -10.17 -30.37
N MET A 147 -16.38 -10.90 -30.32
CA MET A 147 -16.38 -12.36 -30.43
C MET A 147 -17.18 -13.02 -29.30
N ILE A 148 -17.03 -12.54 -28.06
CA ILE A 148 -17.81 -13.01 -26.90
C ILE A 148 -19.31 -12.74 -27.11
N LEU A 149 -19.67 -11.53 -27.56
CA LEU A 149 -21.07 -11.16 -27.80
C LEU A 149 -21.71 -12.02 -28.88
N VAL A 150 -21.01 -12.29 -29.98
CA VAL A 150 -21.48 -13.19 -31.04
C VAL A 150 -21.70 -14.61 -30.51
N LYS A 151 -20.75 -15.14 -29.72
CA LYS A 151 -20.88 -16.48 -29.11
C LYS A 151 -22.02 -16.55 -28.09
N LYS A 152 -22.18 -15.54 -27.23
CA LYS A 152 -23.31 -15.43 -26.29
C LYS A 152 -24.66 -15.33 -27.00
N LYS A 153 -24.74 -14.53 -28.07
CA LYS A 153 -25.95 -14.41 -28.91
C LYS A 153 -26.32 -15.75 -29.55
N ARG A 154 -25.33 -16.52 -30.03
CA ARG A 154 -25.54 -17.88 -30.58
C ARG A 154 -26.16 -18.83 -29.54
N ILE A 155 -25.69 -18.80 -28.30
CA ILE A 155 -26.27 -19.61 -27.20
C ILE A 155 -27.70 -19.17 -26.87
N ALA A 156 -27.97 -17.86 -26.81
CA ALA A 156 -29.31 -17.34 -26.52
C ALA A 156 -30.33 -17.75 -27.60
N LEU A 157 -29.93 -17.70 -28.88
CA LEU A 157 -30.75 -18.16 -30.00
C LEU A 157 -30.98 -19.67 -29.97
N ALA A 158 -29.95 -20.46 -29.67
CA ALA A 158 -30.08 -21.91 -29.51
C ALA A 158 -31.06 -22.28 -28.37
N LYS A 159 -30.95 -21.61 -27.22
CA LYS A 159 -31.85 -21.84 -26.07
C LYS A 159 -33.29 -21.41 -26.36
N LYS A 160 -33.49 -20.32 -27.12
CA LYS A 160 -34.83 -19.86 -27.54
C LYS A 160 -35.48 -20.81 -28.56
N GLY A 161 -34.67 -21.40 -29.45
CA GLY A 161 -35.11 -22.45 -30.38
C GLY A 161 -35.59 -23.71 -29.66
N ASP A 162 -34.86 -24.17 -28.65
CA ASP A 162 -35.24 -25.33 -27.82
C ASP A 162 -36.53 -25.08 -27.02
N LEU A 163 -36.68 -23.90 -26.39
CA LEU A 163 -37.92 -23.56 -25.65
C LEU A 163 -39.15 -23.50 -26.57
N SER A 164 -38.99 -22.98 -27.79
CA SER A 164 -40.09 -22.91 -28.77
C SER A 164 -40.50 -24.29 -29.29
N ASN A 165 -39.63 -25.30 -29.21
CA ASN A 165 -39.90 -26.66 -29.69
C ASN A 165 -40.45 -27.57 -28.58
N SER A 166 -40.10 -27.30 -27.32
CA SER A 166 -40.57 -28.08 -26.15
C SER A 166 -42.00 -27.74 -25.70
N GLY A 167 -42.55 -26.58 -26.11
CA GLY A 167 -43.91 -26.15 -25.77
C GLY A 167 -45.04 -26.61 -26.71
N LYS A 168 -44.75 -27.28 -27.83
CA LYS A 168 -45.77 -27.77 -28.77
C LYS A 168 -46.15 -29.23 -28.48
N GLY A 169 -46.83 -29.43 -27.35
CA GLY A 169 -47.60 -30.63 -27.08
C GLY A 169 -49.00 -30.56 -27.72
N LYS A 170 -49.21 -31.37 -28.76
CA LYS A 170 -50.47 -31.92 -29.28
C LYS A 170 -51.51 -30.95 -29.88
N ASN A 171 -51.52 -30.84 -31.22
CA ASN A 171 -52.71 -31.20 -32.00
C ASN A 171 -52.48 -31.29 -33.52
N PHE A 172 -52.96 -32.41 -34.06
CA PHE A 172 -53.49 -32.69 -35.40
C PHE A 172 -52.73 -32.35 -36.71
N ASN A 173 -52.43 -33.45 -37.41
CA ASN A 173 -52.57 -33.72 -38.85
C ASN A 173 -51.75 -32.92 -39.89
N SER A 174 -51.04 -33.71 -40.70
CA SER A 174 -50.51 -33.38 -42.04
C SER A 174 -49.44 -32.28 -42.12
N GLN A 175 -48.21 -32.61 -41.71
CA GLN A 175 -46.93 -32.05 -42.23
C GLN A 175 -45.73 -32.60 -41.44
N SER A 176 -45.65 -33.92 -41.23
CA SER A 176 -44.65 -34.53 -40.33
C SER A 176 -43.27 -34.75 -40.97
N ILE A 177 -43.15 -34.71 -42.31
CA ILE A 177 -41.95 -35.20 -43.01
C ILE A 177 -40.86 -34.12 -43.10
N TRP A 178 -41.22 -32.83 -43.22
CA TRP A 178 -40.26 -31.72 -43.26
C TRP A 178 -39.66 -31.37 -41.88
N GLY A 179 -40.31 -31.80 -40.79
CA GLY A 179 -39.79 -31.67 -39.42
C GLY A 179 -38.81 -32.79 -39.02
N LEU A 180 -38.97 -33.99 -39.58
CA LEU A 180 -38.13 -35.15 -39.26
C LEU A 180 -36.75 -35.11 -39.92
N LEU A 181 -36.63 -34.58 -41.15
CA LEU A 181 -35.33 -34.38 -41.81
C LEU A 181 -34.48 -33.28 -41.14
N LYS A 182 -35.15 -32.30 -40.52
CA LYS A 182 -34.51 -31.30 -39.67
C LYS A 182 -34.07 -31.88 -38.33
N ASN A 183 -34.74 -32.92 -37.83
CA ASN A 183 -34.34 -33.65 -36.61
C ASN A 183 -33.27 -34.72 -36.86
N VAL A 184 -33.18 -35.34 -38.04
CA VAL A 184 -32.16 -36.36 -38.37
C VAL A 184 -30.82 -35.73 -38.77
N THR A 185 -30.81 -34.45 -39.14
CA THR A 185 -29.58 -33.63 -39.18
C THR A 185 -29.24 -32.98 -37.83
N SER A 186 -30.06 -33.20 -36.79
CA SER A 186 -29.95 -32.55 -35.47
C SER A 186 -29.71 -33.58 -34.36
N GLY A 187 -28.43 -33.86 -34.10
CA GLY A 187 -27.98 -34.52 -32.89
C GLY A 187 -28.38 -33.71 -31.64
N THR A 188 -29.47 -34.08 -30.99
CA THR A 188 -29.93 -33.52 -29.71
C THR A 188 -28.96 -33.80 -28.56
N LEU A 189 -28.17 -34.88 -28.64
CA LEU A 189 -27.04 -35.16 -27.73
C LEU A 189 -25.81 -34.28 -28.06
N GLY A 190 -25.52 -34.08 -29.33
CA GLY A 190 -24.42 -33.21 -29.79
C GLY A 190 -24.69 -31.72 -29.58
N MET A 191 -25.94 -31.26 -29.66
CA MET A 191 -26.32 -29.86 -29.42
C MET A 191 -26.06 -29.46 -27.96
N THR A 192 -26.36 -30.34 -27.00
CA THR A 192 -26.13 -30.08 -25.56
C THR A 192 -24.64 -30.11 -25.20
N GLU A 193 -23.86 -31.02 -25.79
CA GLU A 193 -22.38 -31.01 -25.67
C GLU A 193 -21.76 -29.78 -26.32
N ASN A 194 -22.22 -29.39 -27.52
CA ASN A 194 -21.78 -28.18 -28.19
C ASN A 194 -22.10 -26.91 -27.38
N ILE A 195 -23.25 -26.83 -26.72
CA ILE A 195 -23.60 -25.71 -25.84
C ILE A 195 -22.68 -25.67 -24.60
N LYS A 196 -22.34 -26.82 -24.01
CA LYS A 196 -21.40 -26.88 -22.87
C LYS A 196 -20.00 -26.45 -23.28
N ASN A 197 -19.50 -26.93 -24.43
CA ASN A 197 -18.20 -26.54 -24.97
C ASN A 197 -18.15 -25.03 -25.30
N LEU A 198 -19.21 -24.50 -25.93
CA LEU A 198 -19.33 -23.05 -26.20
C LEU A 198 -19.36 -22.22 -24.92
N LYS A 199 -20.00 -22.70 -23.84
CA LYS A 199 -19.97 -22.02 -22.53
C LYS A 199 -18.57 -21.99 -21.94
N GLN A 200 -17.84 -23.11 -21.99
CA GLN A 200 -16.48 -23.17 -21.49
C GLN A 200 -15.54 -22.26 -22.28
N GLU A 201 -15.71 -22.20 -23.60
CA GLU A 201 -14.98 -21.27 -24.46
C GLU A 201 -15.29 -19.80 -24.14
N ILE A 202 -16.56 -19.47 -23.85
CA ILE A 202 -16.94 -18.11 -23.42
C ILE A 202 -16.30 -17.76 -22.08
N VAL A 203 -16.27 -18.68 -21.11
CA VAL A 203 -15.61 -18.43 -19.82
C VAL A 203 -14.11 -18.18 -20.00
N ALA A 204 -13.45 -18.95 -20.87
CA ALA A 204 -12.04 -18.73 -21.20
C ALA A 204 -11.83 -17.37 -21.88
N LEU A 205 -12.70 -17.00 -22.84
CA LEU A 205 -12.64 -15.70 -23.52
C LEU A 205 -12.94 -14.54 -22.57
N GLU A 206 -13.84 -14.71 -21.61
CA GLU A 206 -14.13 -13.72 -20.56
C GLU A 206 -12.91 -13.47 -19.69
N GLU A 207 -12.20 -14.50 -19.24
CA GLU A 207 -10.97 -14.32 -18.47
C GLU A 207 -9.87 -13.66 -19.29
N PHE A 208 -9.72 -14.05 -20.57
CA PHE A 208 -8.78 -13.38 -21.48
C PHE A 208 -9.13 -11.90 -21.71
N SER A 209 -10.42 -11.57 -21.87
CA SER A 209 -10.87 -10.17 -21.98
C SER A 209 -10.59 -9.36 -20.71
N ARG A 210 -10.67 -10.00 -19.53
CA ARG A 210 -10.34 -9.35 -18.25
C ARG A 210 -8.85 -9.01 -18.18
N GLN A 211 -8.00 -9.91 -18.65
CA GLN A 211 -6.55 -9.67 -18.74
C GLN A 211 -6.24 -8.53 -19.71
N LEU A 212 -6.81 -8.56 -20.92
CA LEU A 212 -6.65 -7.49 -21.90
C LEU A 212 -7.18 -6.13 -21.40
N PHE A 213 -8.27 -6.13 -20.63
CA PHE A 213 -8.81 -4.91 -20.04
C PHE A 213 -7.85 -4.30 -19.02
N LEU A 214 -7.27 -5.13 -18.14
CA LEU A 214 -6.27 -4.67 -17.17
C LEU A 214 -5.03 -4.12 -17.88
N GLU A 215 -4.55 -4.81 -18.92
CA GLU A 215 -3.42 -4.35 -19.73
C GLU A 215 -3.71 -3.02 -20.44
N ALA A 216 -4.90 -2.88 -21.05
CA ALA A 216 -5.32 -1.64 -21.71
C ALA A 216 -5.40 -0.48 -20.71
N HIS A 217 -5.97 -0.73 -19.53
CA HIS A 217 -6.07 0.26 -18.45
C HIS A 217 -4.69 0.69 -17.93
N ASP A 218 -3.76 -0.25 -17.74
CA ASP A 218 -2.39 0.07 -17.32
C ASP A 218 -1.64 0.88 -18.38
N MET A 219 -1.81 0.54 -19.67
CA MET A 219 -1.23 1.30 -20.78
C MET A 219 -1.80 2.73 -20.85
N GLN A 220 -3.09 2.90 -20.59
CA GLN A 220 -3.73 4.22 -20.53
C GLN A 220 -3.21 5.05 -19.35
N ASN A 221 -3.10 4.46 -18.15
CA ASN A 221 -2.51 5.12 -16.99
C ASN A 221 -1.07 5.58 -17.25
N MET A 222 -0.27 4.76 -17.95
CA MET A 222 1.10 5.13 -18.31
C MET A 222 1.12 6.27 -19.32
N ARG A 223 0.21 6.28 -20.29
CA ARG A 223 0.07 7.39 -21.24
C ARG A 223 -0.28 8.70 -20.52
N GLU A 224 -1.25 8.68 -19.62
CA GLU A 224 -1.64 9.87 -18.84
C GLU A 224 -0.45 10.41 -18.02
N ARG A 225 0.36 9.54 -17.43
CA ARG A 225 1.59 9.92 -16.72
C ARG A 225 2.63 10.55 -17.66
N LEU A 226 2.80 10.01 -18.87
CA LEU A 226 3.70 10.58 -19.87
C LEU A 226 3.22 11.96 -20.34
N ASP A 227 1.92 12.11 -20.57
CA ASP A 227 1.34 13.39 -20.98
C ASP A 227 1.40 14.41 -19.84
N TRP A 228 1.19 13.99 -18.59
CA TRP A 228 1.42 14.82 -17.41
C TRP A 228 2.88 15.26 -17.27
N ALA A 229 3.84 14.37 -17.53
CA ALA A 229 5.27 14.68 -17.44
C ALA A 229 5.74 15.68 -18.51
N LYS A 230 5.06 15.75 -19.67
CA LYS A 230 5.32 16.78 -20.70
C LYS A 230 4.88 18.18 -20.24
N THR A 231 3.94 18.28 -19.30
CA THR A 231 3.46 19.57 -18.80
C THR A 231 4.56 20.32 -18.05
N TRP A 232 4.41 21.64 -17.92
CA TRP A 232 5.33 22.48 -17.16
C TRP A 232 5.45 22.05 -15.69
N ARG A 233 4.33 21.63 -15.08
CA ARG A 233 4.33 21.05 -13.72
C ARG A 233 5.13 19.74 -13.70
N GLY A 234 4.90 18.86 -14.68
CA GLY A 234 5.63 17.61 -14.83
C GLY A 234 7.14 17.81 -14.95
N LYS A 235 7.59 18.77 -15.77
CA LYS A 235 9.01 19.12 -15.91
C LYS A 235 9.63 19.60 -14.59
N TYR A 236 8.92 20.43 -13.84
CA TYR A 236 9.36 20.89 -12.51
C TYR A 236 9.49 19.73 -11.52
N PHE A 237 8.48 18.86 -11.42
CA PHE A 237 8.51 17.68 -10.56
C PHE A 237 9.60 16.68 -10.96
N ASN A 238 9.84 16.49 -12.26
CA ASN A 238 10.93 15.66 -12.78
C ASN A 238 12.30 16.23 -12.36
N CYS A 239 12.51 17.55 -12.49
CA CYS A 239 13.73 18.21 -12.03
C CYS A 239 13.93 18.07 -10.50
N LEU A 240 12.88 18.28 -9.70
CA LEU A 240 12.90 18.00 -8.27
C LEU A 240 13.24 16.53 -7.99
N GLY A 241 12.73 15.60 -8.79
CA GLY A 241 13.07 14.17 -8.73
C GLY A 241 14.57 13.92 -8.85
N TYR A 242 15.24 14.55 -9.81
CA TYR A 242 16.70 14.48 -9.94
C TYR A 242 17.42 15.06 -8.72
N PHE A 243 17.00 16.24 -8.23
CA PHE A 243 17.61 16.86 -7.05
C PHE A 243 17.47 15.98 -5.80
N PHE A 244 16.26 15.46 -5.54
CA PHE A 244 16.01 14.56 -4.42
C PHE A 244 16.75 13.22 -4.58
N SER A 245 16.82 12.65 -5.78
CA SER A 245 17.59 11.43 -6.03
C SER A 245 19.08 11.63 -5.75
N LEU A 246 19.66 12.73 -6.22
CA LEU A 246 21.05 13.08 -5.92
C LEU A 246 21.27 13.30 -4.43
N TYR A 247 20.36 14.00 -3.76
CA TYR A 247 20.39 14.17 -2.30
C TYR A 247 20.30 12.84 -1.56
N CYS A 248 19.48 11.89 -2.03
CA CYS A 248 19.38 10.55 -1.44
C CYS A 248 20.67 9.74 -1.62
N MET A 249 21.27 9.77 -2.82
CA MET A 249 22.58 9.16 -3.07
C MET A 249 23.66 9.77 -2.17
N TRP A 250 23.68 11.09 -2.05
CA TRP A 250 24.59 11.81 -1.16
C TRP A 250 24.38 11.42 0.32
N LYS A 251 23.12 11.32 0.77
CA LYS A 251 22.79 10.89 2.13
C LYS A 251 23.23 9.45 2.41
N ILE A 252 23.01 8.52 1.46
CA ILE A 252 23.50 7.13 1.57
C ILE A 252 25.02 7.12 1.66
N PHE A 253 25.69 7.87 0.79
CA PHE A 253 27.16 7.97 0.80
C PHE A 253 27.69 8.48 2.13
N ILE A 254 27.10 9.56 2.68
CA ILE A 254 27.46 10.08 4.00
C ILE A 254 27.24 9.03 5.09
N VAL A 255 26.07 8.36 5.11
CA VAL A 255 25.77 7.33 6.13
C VAL A 255 26.74 6.16 6.04
N SER A 256 27.02 5.65 4.83
CA SER A 256 28.01 4.60 4.62
C SER A 256 29.40 5.03 5.06
N CYS A 257 29.82 6.25 4.72
CA CYS A 257 31.13 6.79 5.11
C CYS A 257 31.25 6.94 6.64
N ILE A 258 30.21 7.46 7.30
CA ILE A 258 30.15 7.58 8.76
C ILE A 258 30.19 6.20 9.44
N ALA A 259 29.43 5.23 8.94
CA ALA A 259 29.41 3.87 9.48
C ALA A 259 30.79 3.19 9.37
N GLU A 260 31.47 3.41 8.26
CA GLU A 260 32.81 2.87 8.05
C GLU A 260 33.86 3.57 8.92
N LEU A 261 33.73 4.89 9.12
CA LEU A 261 34.56 5.65 10.05
C LEU A 261 34.33 5.21 11.51
N SER A 262 33.07 4.98 11.92
CA SER A 262 32.77 4.51 13.27
C SER A 262 33.30 3.08 13.50
N SER A 263 33.19 2.20 12.50
CA SER A 263 33.76 0.84 12.56
C SER A 263 35.28 0.87 12.72
N LYS A 264 35.98 1.70 11.94
CA LYS A 264 37.43 1.89 12.05
C LYS A 264 37.83 2.44 13.43
N LEU A 265 37.09 3.41 13.95
CA LEU A 265 37.34 3.99 15.27
C LEU A 265 37.16 2.96 16.40
N ILE A 266 36.10 2.15 16.35
CA ILE A 266 35.83 1.09 17.33
C ILE A 266 36.93 0.03 17.30
N ASN A 267 37.34 -0.41 16.10
CA ASN A 267 38.41 -1.40 15.96
C ASN A 267 39.76 -0.88 16.47
N HIS A 268 40.06 0.40 16.21
CA HIS A 268 41.28 1.04 16.71
C HIS A 268 41.28 1.18 18.24
N LEU A 269 40.14 1.58 18.83
CA LEU A 269 39.98 1.65 20.29
C LEU A 269 40.09 0.26 20.94
N ALA A 270 39.48 -0.77 20.36
CA ALA A 270 39.57 -2.14 20.85
C ALA A 270 41.02 -2.67 20.82
N SER A 271 41.77 -2.38 19.75
CA SER A 271 43.19 -2.74 19.63
C SER A 271 44.06 -2.06 20.71
N LEU A 272 43.84 -0.77 20.96
CA LEU A 272 44.50 -0.02 22.03
C LEU A 272 44.22 -0.64 23.41
N LEU A 273 42.97 -1.00 23.68
CA LEU A 273 42.55 -1.59 24.95
C LEU A 273 43.20 -2.97 25.17
N ILE A 274 43.28 -3.80 24.13
CA ILE A 274 43.95 -5.12 24.18
C ILE A 274 45.46 -4.95 24.43
N ASN A 275 46.11 -3.98 23.80
CA ASN A 275 47.54 -3.74 23.99
C ASN A 275 47.85 -3.25 25.41
N ILE A 276 47.02 -2.36 25.96
CA ILE A 276 47.14 -1.91 27.37
C ILE A 276 46.95 -3.09 28.32
N LEU A 277 45.95 -3.96 28.07
CA LEU A 277 45.67 -5.11 28.91
C LEU A 277 46.81 -6.15 28.87
N LYS A 278 47.39 -6.40 27.69
CA LYS A 278 48.58 -7.25 27.54
C LYS A 278 49.77 -6.69 28.31
N MET A 279 50.01 -5.38 28.24
CA MET A 279 51.11 -4.72 28.95
C MET A 279 50.96 -4.84 30.48
N PHE A 280 49.73 -4.77 30.99
CA PHE A 280 49.43 -5.01 32.40
C PHE A 280 49.63 -6.47 32.82
N LEU A 281 49.26 -7.43 31.97
CA LEU A 281 49.38 -8.88 32.23
C LEU A 281 50.80 -9.42 32.08
N THR A 282 51.69 -8.75 31.34
CA THR A 282 53.12 -9.15 31.22
C THR A 282 54.03 -8.48 32.25
N SER A 283 53.49 -7.55 33.03
CA SER A 283 54.23 -6.86 34.10
C SER A 283 54.10 -7.54 35.48
N HIS A 284 53.51 -8.74 35.52
CA HIS A 284 53.39 -9.63 36.68
C HIS A 284 54.08 -10.96 36.37
#